data_AF-A0A4U3A7K0-F1
#
_entry.id   AF-A0A4U3A7K0-F1
#
_cell.length_a   1.000
_cell.length_b   1.000
_cell.length_c   1.000
_cell.angle_alpha   90.00
_cell.angle_beta   90.00
_cell.angle_gamma   90.00
#
_symmetry.space_group_name_H-M   'P 1'
#
loop_
_entity.id
_entity.type
_entity.pdbx_description
1 polymer ?
#
loop_
_entity_poly.entity_id
_entity_poly.type
_entity_poly.pdbx_seq_one_letter_code
_entity_poly.pdbx_strand_id
1 'polypeptide(L)'
;IEVHIVEIPKLLQQWREEKVNPWEDSFVRWLLLLPANEDEHLTQTLEDIAMNQDPILQKAMNNWERMSQDSSFRQAYEAREKALMDEAAKFAHARNEGKKEGIQEGVQQGKIQMIKGMHELGVPLETIAKASKLDIDEVERILEKNK
;
A
#
# COMPACT_ATOMS: atom_id res chain seq x y z
N ILE A 1 -17.30 39.82 2.13
CA ILE A 1 -17.98 38.60 1.67
C ILE A 1 -17.50 38.35 0.27
N GLU A 2 -16.79 37.26 0.06
CA GLU A 2 -16.37 36.82 -1.27
C GLU A 2 -17.37 35.78 -1.75
N VAL A 3 -17.90 35.95 -2.96
CA VAL A 3 -18.91 35.06 -3.54
C VAL A 3 -18.30 34.46 -4.80
N HIS A 4 -18.10 33.14 -4.77
CA HIS A 4 -17.67 32.40 -5.94
C HIS A 4 -18.89 31.80 -6.63
N ILE A 5 -19.01 32.03 -7.94
CA ILE A 5 -20.05 31.45 -8.79
C ILE A 5 -19.38 30.35 -9.61
N VAL A 6 -19.88 29.12 -9.48
CA VAL A 6 -19.36 27.95 -10.20
C VAL A 6 -20.50 27.30 -10.96
N GLU A 7 -20.29 27.02 -12.23
CA GLU A 7 -21.22 26.27 -13.08
C GLU A 7 -20.78 24.81 -13.15
N ILE A 8 -21.55 23.92 -12.53
CA ILE A 8 -21.24 22.48 -12.47
C ILE A 8 -21.00 21.86 -13.86
N PRO A 9 -21.78 22.16 -14.93
CA PRO A 9 -21.51 21.60 -16.24
C PRO A 9 -20.15 22.01 -16.82
N LYS A 10 -19.71 23.26 -16.58
CA LYS A 10 -18.40 23.74 -17.03
C LYS A 10 -17.28 23.09 -16.23
N LEU A 11 -17.46 22.91 -14.92
CA LEU A 11 -16.51 22.20 -14.08
C LEU A 11 -16.32 20.74 -14.54
N LEU A 12 -17.42 20.03 -14.85
CA LEU A 12 -17.37 18.67 -15.37
C LEU A 12 -16.67 18.60 -16.74
N GLN A 13 -16.92 19.59 -17.62
CA GLN A 13 -16.19 19.69 -18.87
C GLN A 13 -14.69 19.91 -18.65
N GLN A 14 -14.31 20.81 -17.75
CA GLN A 14 -12.91 21.07 -17.40
C GLN A 14 -12.24 19.82 -16.82
N TRP A 15 -12.94 19.04 -16.00
CA TRP A 15 -12.43 17.78 -15.46
C TRP A 15 -12.21 16.75 -16.56
N ARG A 16 -13.19 16.57 -17.47
CA ARG A 16 -13.05 15.67 -18.63
C ARG A 16 -11.96 16.09 -19.62
N GLU A 17 -11.69 17.39 -19.72
CA GLU A 17 -10.59 17.96 -20.50
C GLU A 17 -9.26 17.98 -19.72
N GLU A 18 -9.20 17.36 -18.53
CA GLU A 18 -8.03 17.29 -17.64
C GLU A 18 -7.45 18.67 -17.24
N LYS A 19 -8.26 19.73 -17.34
CA LYS A 19 -7.87 21.10 -16.96
C LYS A 19 -7.91 21.34 -15.46
N VAL A 20 -8.64 20.51 -14.72
CA VAL A 20 -8.72 20.53 -13.26
C VAL A 20 -8.49 19.13 -12.72
N ASN A 21 -7.75 19.03 -11.61
CA ASN A 21 -7.34 17.76 -11.05
C ASN A 21 -7.81 17.62 -9.59
N PRO A 22 -8.79 16.75 -9.29
CA PRO A 22 -9.24 16.53 -7.92
C PRO A 22 -8.20 15.85 -7.02
N TRP A 23 -7.15 15.25 -7.58
CA TRP A 23 -6.05 14.69 -6.80
C TRP A 23 -5.19 15.77 -6.15
N GLU A 24 -5.07 16.93 -6.78
CA GLU A 24 -4.20 18.01 -6.32
C GLU A 24 -4.99 19.15 -5.65
N ASP A 25 -6.18 19.45 -6.19
CA ASP A 25 -7.00 20.57 -5.71
C ASP A 25 -8.17 20.05 -4.85
N SER A 26 -8.08 20.31 -3.55
CA SER A 26 -9.13 19.95 -2.58
C SER A 26 -10.45 20.67 -2.88
N PHE A 27 -10.42 21.93 -3.31
CA PHE A 27 -11.65 22.66 -3.62
C PHE A 27 -12.37 22.07 -4.83
N VAL A 28 -11.62 21.74 -5.90
CA VAL A 28 -12.17 21.04 -7.07
C VAL A 28 -12.73 19.67 -6.67
N ARG A 29 -12.01 18.90 -5.86
CA ARG A 29 -12.45 17.61 -5.31
C ARG A 29 -13.79 17.71 -4.59
N TRP A 30 -13.95 18.69 -3.69
CA TRP A 30 -15.19 18.91 -2.96
C TRP A 30 -16.33 19.41 -3.85
N LEU A 31 -16.05 20.21 -4.88
CA LEU A 31 -17.07 20.64 -5.84
C LEU A 31 -17.54 19.50 -6.75
N LEU A 32 -16.62 18.64 -7.18
CA LEU A 32 -16.91 17.48 -8.03
C LEU A 32 -17.67 16.37 -7.30
N LEU A 33 -17.68 16.39 -5.96
CA LEU A 33 -18.54 15.52 -5.17
C LEU A 33 -20.00 15.74 -5.56
N LEU A 34 -20.47 16.98 -5.73
CA LEU A 34 -21.87 17.31 -5.99
C LEU A 34 -22.51 16.59 -7.20
N PRO A 35 -21.88 16.52 -8.38
CA PRO A 35 -22.39 15.74 -9.51
C PRO A 35 -21.98 14.26 -9.51
N ALA A 36 -21.23 13.77 -8.51
CA ALA A 36 -20.63 12.45 -8.57
C ALA A 36 -21.64 11.33 -8.82
N ASN A 37 -22.84 11.40 -8.21
CA ASN A 37 -23.86 10.35 -8.38
C ASN A 37 -24.34 10.15 -9.83
N GLU A 38 -24.12 11.13 -10.71
CA GLU A 38 -24.58 11.10 -12.10
C GLU A 38 -23.51 10.50 -13.04
N ASP A 39 -22.28 10.33 -12.56
CA ASP A 39 -21.12 9.88 -13.35
C ASP A 39 -20.31 8.83 -12.56
N GLU A 40 -20.38 7.58 -13.03
CA GLU A 40 -19.71 6.46 -12.38
C GLU A 40 -18.19 6.61 -12.37
N HIS A 41 -17.60 7.16 -13.43
CA HIS A 41 -16.15 7.38 -13.50
C HIS A 41 -15.70 8.44 -12.50
N LEU A 42 -16.52 9.49 -12.33
CA LEU A 42 -16.25 10.53 -11.34
C LEU A 42 -16.36 9.99 -9.91
N THR A 43 -17.40 9.18 -9.66
CA THR A 43 -17.58 8.50 -8.38
C THR A 43 -16.35 7.64 -8.03
N GLN A 44 -15.89 6.79 -8.95
CA GLN A 44 -14.70 5.96 -8.75
C GLN A 44 -13.45 6.80 -8.48
N THR A 45 -13.26 7.89 -9.23
CA THR A 45 -12.13 8.80 -9.02
C THR A 45 -12.13 9.38 -7.60
N LEU A 46 -13.29 9.80 -7.09
CA LEU A 46 -13.42 10.37 -5.74
C LEU A 46 -13.30 9.31 -4.64
N GLU A 47 -13.79 8.08 -4.88
CA GLU A 47 -13.60 6.92 -3.99
C GLU A 47 -12.11 6.62 -3.80
N ASP A 48 -11.35 6.54 -4.91
CA ASP A 48 -9.91 6.30 -4.88
C ASP A 48 -9.16 7.39 -4.10
N ILE A 49 -9.53 8.66 -4.30
CA ILE A 49 -8.97 9.79 -3.56
C ILE A 49 -9.28 9.69 -2.07
N ALA A 50 -10.53 9.36 -1.72
CA ALA A 50 -10.99 9.26 -0.34
C ALA A 50 -10.21 8.19 0.43
N MET A 51 -9.93 7.06 -0.20
CA MET A 51 -9.18 5.95 0.41
C MET A 51 -7.69 6.26 0.54
N ASN A 52 -7.08 6.83 -0.50
CA ASN A 52 -5.63 6.99 -0.55
C ASN A 52 -5.13 8.27 0.13
N GLN A 53 -5.96 9.31 0.19
CA GLN A 53 -5.50 10.65 0.58
C GLN A 53 -6.43 11.37 1.56
N ASP A 54 -7.75 11.12 1.53
CA ASP A 54 -8.71 11.99 2.23
C ASP A 54 -9.79 11.23 3.01
N PRO A 55 -9.49 10.87 4.27
CA PRO A 55 -10.47 10.22 5.15
C PRO A 55 -11.70 11.09 5.46
N ILE A 56 -11.61 12.42 5.27
CA ILE A 56 -12.73 13.33 5.50
C ILE A 56 -13.71 13.23 4.32
N LEU A 57 -13.19 13.16 3.08
CA LEU A 57 -13.99 12.90 1.89
C LEU A 57 -14.73 11.56 2.01
N GLN A 58 -14.07 10.49 2.46
CA GLN A 58 -14.70 9.19 2.67
C GLN A 58 -15.89 9.28 3.63
N LYS A 59 -15.72 9.99 4.75
CA LYS A 59 -16.81 10.21 5.71
C LYS A 59 -17.95 11.05 5.14
N ALA A 60 -17.64 12.02 4.27
CA ALA A 60 -18.66 12.83 3.62
C ALA A 60 -19.47 12.01 2.62
N MET A 61 -18.82 11.18 1.79
CA MET A 61 -19.48 10.24 0.86
C MET A 61 -20.41 9.28 1.60
N ASN A 62 -19.92 8.61 2.65
CA ASN A 62 -20.72 7.69 3.46
C ASN A 62 -21.94 8.37 4.12
N ASN A 63 -21.77 9.62 4.59
CA ASN A 63 -22.89 10.36 5.19
C ASN A 63 -23.91 10.81 4.14
N TRP A 64 -23.45 11.27 2.99
CA TRP A 64 -24.33 11.69 1.91
C TRP A 64 -25.15 10.50 1.38
N GLU A 65 -24.50 9.36 1.19
CA GLU A 65 -25.17 8.11 0.82
C GLU A 65 -26.21 7.66 1.86
N ARG A 66 -25.90 7.77 3.16
CA ARG A 66 -26.88 7.51 4.23
C ARG A 66 -28.08 8.46 4.18
N MET A 67 -27.88 9.70 3.73
CA MET A 67 -28.92 10.72 3.63
C MET A 67 -29.76 10.60 2.35
N SER A 68 -29.21 10.07 1.25
CA SER A 68 -29.90 9.98 -0.04
C SER A 68 -30.94 8.85 -0.12
N GLN A 69 -30.94 7.89 0.82
CA GLN A 69 -31.84 6.71 0.85
C GLN A 69 -31.89 5.88 -0.46
N ASP A 70 -30.89 6.01 -1.33
CA ASP A 70 -30.80 5.21 -2.56
C ASP A 70 -30.11 3.86 -2.28
N SER A 71 -30.90 2.79 -2.13
CA SER A 71 -30.38 1.47 -1.76
C SER A 71 -29.57 0.78 -2.86
N SER A 72 -29.72 1.23 -4.12
CA SER A 72 -29.05 0.63 -5.28
C SER A 72 -27.59 1.08 -5.39
N PHE A 73 -27.33 2.35 -5.09
CA PHE A 73 -26.00 2.95 -5.05
C PHE A 73 -25.12 2.28 -3.97
N ARG A 74 -25.74 1.92 -2.83
CA ARG A 74 -25.09 1.30 -1.67
C ARG A 74 -24.37 -0.01 -1.96
N GLN A 75 -24.99 -0.89 -2.72
CA GLN A 75 -24.40 -2.21 -2.98
C GLN A 75 -23.19 -2.13 -3.90
N ALA A 76 -23.25 -1.25 -4.90
CA ALA A 76 -22.15 -1.05 -5.83
C ALA A 76 -20.95 -0.37 -5.13
N TYR A 77 -21.22 0.64 -4.28
CA TYR A 77 -20.22 1.32 -3.47
C TYR A 77 -19.54 0.38 -2.48
N GLU A 78 -20.31 -0.35 -1.65
CA GLU A 78 -19.77 -1.29 -0.66
C GLU A 78 -18.94 -2.40 -1.32
N ALA A 79 -19.35 -2.89 -2.50
CA ALA A 79 -18.60 -3.90 -3.25
C ALA A 79 -17.27 -3.35 -3.80
N ARG A 80 -17.26 -2.11 -4.31
CA ARG A 80 -16.04 -1.44 -4.78
C ARG A 80 -15.08 -1.14 -3.64
N GLU A 81 -15.58 -0.58 -2.54
CA GLU A 81 -14.78 -0.33 -1.34
C GLU A 81 -14.12 -1.60 -0.84
N LYS A 82 -14.88 -2.71 -0.79
CA LYS A 82 -14.33 -4.01 -0.39
C LYS A 82 -13.25 -4.51 -1.35
N ALA A 83 -13.45 -4.42 -2.67
CA ALA A 83 -12.49 -4.91 -3.65
C ALA A 83 -11.14 -4.19 -3.52
N LEU A 84 -11.17 -2.86 -3.36
CA LEU A 84 -9.97 -2.05 -3.16
C LEU A 84 -9.26 -2.39 -1.85
N MET A 85 -10.01 -2.58 -0.76
CA MET A 85 -9.44 -2.99 0.54
C MET A 85 -8.79 -4.36 0.49
N ASP A 86 -9.43 -5.33 -0.19
CA ASP A 86 -8.89 -6.67 -0.38
C ASP A 86 -7.59 -6.64 -1.21
N GLU A 87 -7.51 -5.78 -2.23
CA GLU A 87 -6.29 -5.56 -3.03
C GLU A 87 -5.16 -4.95 -2.18
N ALA A 88 -5.44 -3.86 -1.45
CA ALA A 88 -4.48 -3.23 -0.55
C ALA A 88 -3.95 -4.21 0.51
N ALA A 89 -4.83 -5.05 1.07
CA ALA A 89 -4.46 -6.07 2.04
C ALA A 89 -3.54 -7.14 1.45
N LYS A 90 -3.81 -7.61 0.22
CA LYS A 90 -2.94 -8.57 -0.48
C LYS A 90 -1.53 -8.02 -0.68
N PHE A 91 -1.41 -6.78 -1.15
CA PHE A 91 -0.10 -6.13 -1.34
C PHE A 91 0.65 -5.95 -0.01
N ALA A 92 -0.04 -5.48 1.03
CA ALA A 92 0.55 -5.34 2.36
C ALA A 92 1.03 -6.68 2.92
N HIS A 93 0.27 -7.75 2.70
CA HIS A 93 0.65 -9.10 3.10
C HIS A 93 1.91 -9.58 2.38
N ALA A 94 1.93 -9.53 1.04
CA ALA A 94 3.07 -9.94 0.23
C ALA A 94 4.35 -9.16 0.59
N ARG A 95 4.24 -7.84 0.81
CA ARG A 95 5.38 -7.02 1.25
C ARG A 95 5.92 -7.43 2.61
N ASN A 96 5.04 -7.75 3.55
CA ASN A 96 5.43 -8.17 4.89
C ASN A 96 6.07 -9.56 4.88
N GLU A 97 5.55 -10.49 4.08
CA GLU A 97 6.16 -11.81 3.91
C GLU A 97 7.55 -11.69 3.27
N GLY A 98 7.69 -10.98 2.14
CA GLY A 98 8.99 -10.78 1.50
C GLY A 98 10.01 -10.08 2.41
N LYS A 99 9.57 -9.14 3.26
CA LYS A 99 10.45 -8.52 4.26
C LYS A 99 10.90 -9.52 5.35
N LYS A 100 9.98 -10.38 5.82
CA LYS A 100 10.32 -11.42 6.80
C LYS A 100 11.30 -12.43 6.23
N GLU A 101 11.04 -12.91 5.01
CA GLU A 101 11.93 -13.83 4.29
C GLU A 101 13.29 -13.20 4.07
N GLY A 102 13.35 -11.97 3.55
CA GLY A 102 14.62 -11.25 3.33
C GLY A 102 15.43 -11.03 4.61
N ILE A 103 14.78 -10.76 5.75
CA ILE A 103 15.48 -10.69 7.05
C ILE A 103 16.03 -12.06 7.44
N GLN A 104 15.25 -13.13 7.30
CA GLN A 104 15.70 -14.48 7.63
C GLN A 104 16.87 -14.91 6.75
N GLU A 105 16.77 -14.72 5.44
CA GLU A 105 17.84 -15.01 4.48
C GLU A 105 19.09 -14.17 4.78
N GLY A 106 18.94 -12.87 5.03
CA GLY A 106 20.05 -11.98 5.39
C GLY A 106 20.77 -12.41 6.66
N VAL A 107 20.03 -12.85 7.69
CA VAL A 107 20.63 -13.39 8.92
C VAL A 107 21.40 -14.68 8.64
N GLN A 108 20.86 -15.58 7.80
CA GLN A 108 21.57 -16.82 7.45
C GLN A 108 22.82 -16.55 6.61
N GLN A 109 22.73 -15.68 5.60
CA GLN A 109 23.88 -15.29 4.78
C GLN A 109 24.96 -14.60 5.62
N GLY A 110 24.57 -13.72 6.54
CA GLY A 110 25.50 -13.06 7.47
C GLY A 110 26.23 -14.05 8.38
N LYS A 111 25.52 -15.07 8.90
CA LYS A 111 26.15 -16.16 9.68
C LYS A 111 27.15 -16.95 8.84
N ILE A 112 26.81 -17.28 7.60
CA ILE A 112 27.69 -18.01 6.68
C ILE A 112 28.95 -17.19 6.37
N GLN A 113 28.79 -15.89 6.04
CA GLN A 113 29.92 -14.99 5.81
C GLN A 113 30.82 -14.85 7.03
N MET A 114 30.24 -14.72 8.23
CA MET A 114 31.00 -14.67 9.48
C MET A 114 31.82 -15.94 9.70
N ILE A 115 31.22 -17.12 9.53
CA ILE A 115 31.91 -18.41 9.67
C ILE A 115 33.10 -18.51 8.70
N LYS A 116 32.90 -18.14 7.43
CA LYS A 116 33.96 -18.13 6.43
C LYS A 116 35.08 -17.17 6.79
N GLY A 117 34.75 -15.93 7.14
CA GLY A 117 35.75 -14.92 7.52
C GLY A 117 36.56 -15.35 8.75
N MET A 118 35.92 -15.97 9.75
CA MET A 118 36.65 -16.51 10.91
C MET A 118 37.58 -17.66 10.52
N HIS A 119 37.15 -18.54 9.61
CA HIS A 119 37.98 -19.64 9.13
C HIS A 119 39.20 -19.14 8.32
N GLU A 120 39.00 -18.16 7.44
CA GLU A 120 40.06 -17.51 6.66
C GLU A 120 41.09 -16.80 7.57
N LEU A 121 40.65 -16.26 8.70
CA LEU A 121 41.53 -15.66 9.72
C LEU A 121 42.26 -16.69 10.59
N GLY A 122 42.09 -17.99 10.33
CA GLY A 122 42.76 -19.07 11.05
C GLY A 122 42.17 -19.36 12.44
N VAL A 123 40.93 -18.93 12.71
CA VAL A 123 40.26 -19.27 13.97
C VAL A 123 39.94 -20.78 13.98
N PRO A 124 40.26 -21.52 15.07
CA PRO A 124 39.96 -22.94 15.17
C PRO A 124 38.46 -23.24 15.04
N LEU A 125 38.12 -24.33 14.33
CA LEU A 125 36.74 -24.74 14.05
C LEU A 125 35.88 -24.86 15.32
N GLU A 126 36.45 -25.39 16.40
CA GLU A 126 35.80 -25.52 17.71
C GLU A 126 35.35 -24.16 18.29
N THR A 127 36.15 -23.12 18.05
CA THR A 127 35.85 -21.75 18.50
C THR A 127 34.77 -21.11 17.62
N ILE A 128 34.82 -21.36 16.31
CA ILE A 128 33.79 -20.90 15.36
C ILE A 128 32.45 -21.56 15.65
N ALA A 129 32.43 -22.87 15.91
CA ALA A 129 31.25 -23.64 16.29
C ALA A 129 30.59 -23.08 17.56
N LYS A 130 31.39 -22.85 18.60
CA LYS A 130 30.92 -22.21 19.86
C LYS A 130 30.37 -20.80 19.63
N ALA A 131 31.05 -19.96 18.83
CA ALA A 131 30.63 -18.58 18.58
C ALA A 131 29.36 -18.48 17.72
N SER A 132 29.23 -19.36 16.72
CA SER A 132 28.07 -19.43 15.83
C SER A 132 26.90 -20.25 16.40
N LYS A 133 27.12 -20.93 17.54
CA LYS A 133 26.19 -21.86 18.19
C LYS A 133 25.75 -23.01 17.25
N LEU A 134 26.70 -23.50 16.48
CA LEU A 134 26.54 -24.62 15.56
C LEU A 134 27.45 -25.77 16.00
N ASP A 135 27.18 -26.98 15.50
CA ASP A 135 28.10 -28.09 15.67
C ASP A 135 29.30 -27.96 14.70
N ILE A 136 30.41 -28.62 15.02
CA ILE A 136 31.61 -28.65 14.20
C ILE A 136 31.29 -29.22 12.82
N ASP A 137 30.52 -30.31 12.76
CA ASP A 137 30.06 -30.94 11.51
C ASP A 137 29.21 -30.00 10.65
N GLU A 138 28.49 -29.07 11.27
CA GLU A 138 27.63 -28.09 10.58
C GLU A 138 28.46 -26.95 9.99
N VAL A 139 29.47 -26.50 10.74
CA VAL A 139 30.46 -25.52 10.29
C VAL A 139 31.28 -26.06 9.12
N GLU A 140 31.75 -27.31 9.20
CA GLU A 140 32.44 -27.97 8.08
C GLU A 140 31.57 -28.04 6.83
N ARG A 141 30.30 -28.46 6.96
CA ARG A 141 29.35 -28.47 5.84
C ARG A 141 29.12 -27.10 5.20
N ILE A 142 29.10 -26.02 5.98
CA ILE A 142 28.99 -24.64 5.48
C ILE A 142 30.24 -24.23 4.69
N LEU A 143 31.41 -24.65 5.14
CA LEU A 143 32.69 -24.38 4.48
C LEU A 143 32.88 -25.22 3.22
N GLU A 144 32.41 -26.47 3.19
CA GLU A 144 32.48 -27.36 2.02
C GLU A 144 31.53 -26.99 0.88
N LYS A 145 30.36 -26.41 1.19
CA LYS A 145 29.30 -26.05 0.21
C LYS A 145 29.69 -25.01 -0.86
N ASN A 146 30.94 -24.54 -0.89
CA ASN A 146 31.45 -23.57 -1.87
C ASN A 146 32.84 -23.95 -2.46
N LYS A 147 33.24 -25.21 -2.41
CA LYS A 147 34.29 -25.74 -3.31
C LYS A 147 33.69 -26.10 -4.66
#